data_AF-A0AAE0CPT6-F1
#
_entry.id   AF-A0AAE0CPT6-F1
#
_cell.length_a   1.000
_cell.length_b   1.000
_cell.length_c   1.000
_cell.angle_alpha   90.00
_cell.angle_beta   90.00
_cell.angle_gamma   90.00
#
_symmetry.space_group_name_H-M   'P 1'
#
loop_
_entity.id
_entity.type
_entity.pdbx_description
1 polymer ?
#
loop_
_entity_poly.entity_id
_entity_poly.type
_entity_poly.pdbx_seq_one_letter_code
_entity_poly.pdbx_strand_id
1 'polypeptide(L)'
;MAYTSYTTKPTDGNETIYLLTFGFANSECSESWTWFLKKLHKLIQYPDRVMLVSDRHIGIFNAMEAIFPYATHGICAYHLAQNLTRFYEQRDDVISLYYCATYTYCIEDFDHIMDELKEKYRNVYNEFLGIGTKEVFTLT
;
A
#
# COMPACT_ATOMS: atom_id res chain seq x y z
N MET A 1 13.21 0.70 14.63
CA MET A 1 12.51 0.47 13.35
C MET A 1 13.13 1.34 12.28
N ALA A 2 13.26 0.82 11.05
CA ALA A 2 13.69 1.59 9.89
C ALA A 2 12.49 1.92 8.99
N TYR A 3 12.43 3.15 8.49
CA TYR A 3 11.51 3.60 7.46
C TYR A 3 12.28 3.79 6.18
N THR A 4 11.66 3.43 5.07
CA THR A 4 12.26 3.63 3.75
C THR A 4 11.18 4.12 2.81
N SER A 5 11.46 5.20 2.09
CA SER A 5 10.59 5.69 1.02
C SER A 5 11.30 5.56 -0.30
N TYR A 6 10.61 4.99 -1.27
CA TYR A 6 11.08 4.87 -2.64
C TYR A 6 10.23 5.78 -3.54
N THR A 7 10.78 6.17 -4.67
CA THR A 7 10.05 6.86 -5.73
C THR A 7 10.26 6.12 -7.04
N THR A 8 9.23 6.07 -7.86
CA THR A 8 9.31 5.55 -9.22
C THR A 8 9.14 6.69 -10.19
N LYS A 9 9.83 6.61 -11.32
CA LYS A 9 9.58 7.49 -12.46
C LYS A 9 8.87 6.66 -13.53
N PRO A 10 7.63 6.99 -13.91
CA PRO A 10 7.04 6.37 -15.08
C PRO A 10 7.81 6.87 -16.31
N THR A 11 8.63 6.00 -16.89
CA THR A 11 9.24 6.21 -18.20
C THR A 11 8.90 5.02 -19.07
N ASP A 12 8.41 5.28 -20.29
CA ASP A 12 8.14 4.40 -21.45
C ASP A 12 8.53 2.90 -21.31
N GLY A 13 7.95 2.18 -20.34
CA GLY A 13 8.16 0.74 -20.13
C GLY A 13 9.30 0.30 -19.20
N ASN A 14 10.01 1.22 -18.52
CA ASN A 14 11.01 0.90 -17.50
C ASN A 14 10.67 1.56 -16.16
N GLU A 15 10.14 0.77 -15.21
CA GLU A 15 9.87 1.20 -13.83
C GLU A 15 11.16 1.10 -13.01
N THR A 16 11.92 2.20 -12.93
CA THR A 16 13.09 2.26 -12.05
C THR A 16 12.70 2.79 -10.67
N ILE A 17 13.00 2.02 -9.64
CA ILE A 17 12.79 2.37 -8.23
C ILE A 17 14.03 3.07 -7.69
N TYR A 18 13.86 4.27 -7.12
CA TYR A 18 14.91 5.04 -6.48
C TYR A 18 14.65 5.19 -4.98
N LEU A 19 15.67 4.98 -4.15
CA LEU A 19 15.61 5.31 -2.72
C LEU A 19 15.61 6.83 -2.56
N LEU A 20 14.54 7.39 -1.98
CA LEU A 20 14.42 8.83 -1.73
C LEU A 20 14.93 9.22 -0.35
N THR A 21 14.56 8.46 0.69
CA THR A 21 15.04 8.67 2.06
C THR A 21 14.82 7.43 2.92
N PHE A 22 15.55 7.36 4.03
CA PHE A 22 15.34 6.38 5.09
C PHE A 22 15.45 7.07 6.46
N GLY A 23 14.80 6.52 7.46
CA GLY A 23 14.80 7.05 8.83
C GLY A 23 14.75 5.94 9.86
N PHE A 24 15.18 6.25 11.09
CA PHE A 24 15.06 5.32 12.22
C PHE A 24 14.18 5.93 13.29
N ALA A 25 13.25 5.14 13.84
CA ALA A 25 12.53 5.50 15.04
C ALA A 25 12.33 4.31 15.98
N ASN A 26 11.86 4.61 17.18
CA ASN A 26 11.80 3.66 18.28
C ASN A 26 10.66 2.65 18.11
N SER A 27 9.55 3.02 17.45
CA SER A 27 8.38 2.16 17.27
C SER A 27 7.46 2.58 16.11
N GLU A 28 6.57 1.68 15.68
CA GLU A 28 5.49 1.90 14.69
C GLU A 28 4.31 2.69 15.28
N CYS A 29 4.57 3.86 15.84
CA CYS A 29 3.52 4.70 16.41
C CYS A 29 3.23 5.94 15.54
N SER A 30 2.07 6.56 15.77
CA SER A 30 1.64 7.77 15.06
C SER A 30 2.66 8.92 15.15
N GLU A 31 3.38 9.03 16.27
CA GLU A 31 4.42 10.04 16.45
C GLU A 31 5.61 9.83 15.50
N SER A 32 6.12 8.59 15.43
CA SER A 32 7.22 8.24 14.52
C SER A 32 6.84 8.44 13.05
N TRP A 33 5.64 8.02 12.65
CA TRP A 33 5.13 8.21 11.29
C TRP A 33 4.97 9.69 10.95
N THR A 34 4.41 10.48 11.87
CA THR A 34 4.27 11.93 11.70
C THR A 34 5.63 12.60 11.54
N TRP A 35 6.61 12.22 12.36
CA TRP A 35 7.97 12.75 12.25
C TRP A 35 8.59 12.41 10.89
N PHE A 36 8.50 11.15 10.45
CA PHE A 36 9.08 10.71 9.18
C PHE A 36 8.43 11.41 7.99
N LEU A 37 7.09 11.45 7.94
CA LEU A 37 6.35 12.09 6.85
C LEU A 37 6.61 13.60 6.80
N LYS A 38 6.79 14.29 7.93
CA LYS A 38 7.22 15.71 7.97
C LYS A 38 8.59 15.92 7.34
N LYS A 39 9.52 14.96 7.48
CA LYS A 39 10.83 15.02 6.83
C LYS A 39 10.70 14.77 5.33
N LEU A 40 9.94 13.75 4.95
CA LEU A 40 9.67 13.41 3.56
C LEU A 40 8.99 14.57 2.80
N HIS A 41 7.98 15.20 3.39
CA HIS A 41 7.26 16.33 2.78
C HIS A 41 8.19 17.50 2.43
N LYS A 42 9.24 17.73 3.22
CA LYS A 42 10.23 18.78 2.93
C LYS A 42 11.14 18.48 1.73
N LEU A 43 11.26 17.21 1.36
CA LEU A 43 12.07 16.76 0.22
C LEU A 43 11.27 16.75 -1.09
N ILE A 44 9.94 16.69 -1.01
CA ILE A 44 9.06 16.61 -2.18
C ILE A 44 8.71 18.01 -2.66
N GLN A 45 9.00 18.31 -3.93
CA GLN A 45 8.71 19.61 -4.53
C GLN A 45 7.22 19.86 -4.76
N TYR A 46 6.46 18.80 -5.10
CA TYR A 46 5.03 18.87 -5.42
C TYR A 46 4.24 17.84 -4.60
N PRO A 47 4.04 18.07 -3.28
CA PRO A 47 3.41 17.10 -2.38
C PRO A 47 1.96 16.78 -2.73
N ASP A 48 1.25 17.66 -3.44
CA ASP A 48 -0.14 17.43 -3.86
C ASP A 48 -0.25 16.59 -5.14
N ARG A 49 0.87 16.19 -5.74
CA ARG A 49 0.94 15.42 -6.99
C ARG A 49 1.63 14.07 -6.80
N VAL A 50 1.73 13.60 -5.57
CA VAL A 50 2.32 12.30 -5.26
C VAL A 50 1.25 11.30 -4.91
N MET A 51 1.54 10.04 -5.23
CA MET A 51 0.84 8.91 -4.65
C MET A 51 1.76 8.27 -3.61
N LEU A 52 1.25 8.10 -2.40
CA LEU A 52 1.97 7.44 -1.32
C LEU A 52 1.44 6.02 -1.19
N VAL A 53 2.33 5.03 -1.22
CA VAL A 53 1.98 3.63 -1.02
C VAL A 53 2.62 3.14 0.27
N SER A 54 1.81 2.61 1.19
CA SER A 54 2.29 2.20 2.52
C SER A 54 1.50 1.02 3.09
N ASP A 55 1.93 0.49 4.24
CA ASP A 55 1.17 -0.52 4.98
C ASP A 55 -0.15 0.07 5.55
N ARG A 56 -1.10 -0.81 5.90
CA ARG A 56 -2.44 -0.50 6.41
C ARG A 56 -2.48 -0.11 7.89
N HIS A 57 -1.35 0.31 8.47
CA HIS A 57 -1.30 0.67 9.88
C HIS A 57 -2.01 2.01 10.13
N ILE A 58 -2.95 2.05 11.09
CA ILE A 58 -3.77 3.25 11.37
C ILE A 58 -2.95 4.50 11.70
N GLY A 59 -1.79 4.32 12.33
CA GLY A 59 -0.84 5.41 12.61
C GLY A 59 -0.24 6.03 11.34
N ILE A 60 -0.07 5.25 10.27
CA ILE A 60 0.39 5.74 8.96
C ILE A 60 -0.73 6.56 8.32
N PHE A 61 -1.95 5.99 8.25
CA PHE A 61 -3.11 6.65 7.66
C PHE A 61 -3.35 8.03 8.29
N ASN A 62 -3.42 8.09 9.63
CA ASN A 62 -3.63 9.35 10.34
C ASN A 62 -2.51 10.36 10.08
N ALA A 63 -1.26 9.90 9.97
CA ALA A 63 -0.14 10.78 9.69
C ALA A 63 -0.11 11.26 8.22
N MET A 64 -0.55 10.43 7.27
CA MET A 64 -0.71 10.81 5.87
C MET A 64 -1.81 11.86 5.70
N GLU A 65 -2.99 11.64 6.26
CA GLU A 65 -4.08 12.63 6.24
C GLU A 65 -3.65 13.99 6.83
N ALA A 66 -2.82 13.97 7.87
CA ALA A 66 -2.36 15.19 8.52
C ALA A 66 -1.25 15.94 7.75
N ILE A 67 -0.38 15.23 7.03
CA ILE A 67 0.83 15.81 6.40
C ILE A 67 0.71 15.94 4.88
N PHE A 68 -0.03 15.03 4.23
CA PHE A 68 -0.28 14.98 2.80
C PHE A 68 -1.79 14.90 2.49
N PRO A 69 -2.59 15.89 2.92
CA PRO A 69 -4.06 15.82 2.83
C PRO A 69 -4.61 15.74 1.39
N TYR A 70 -3.79 16.06 0.39
CA TYR A 70 -4.16 16.03 -1.03
C TYR A 70 -3.50 14.90 -1.82
N ALA A 71 -2.60 14.13 -1.20
CA ALA A 71 -1.97 13.00 -1.88
C ALA A 71 -2.95 11.83 -2.00
N THR A 72 -2.85 11.07 -3.09
CA THR A 72 -3.52 9.77 -3.18
C THR A 72 -2.78 8.78 -2.28
N HIS A 73 -3.53 8.06 -1.43
CA HIS A 73 -2.98 7.01 -0.58
C HIS A 73 -3.38 5.64 -1.14
N GLY A 74 -2.37 4.85 -1.51
CA GLY A 74 -2.48 3.46 -1.89
C GLY A 74 -2.01 2.51 -0.78
N ILE A 75 -2.59 1.32 -0.74
CA ILE A 75 -2.11 0.24 0.13
C ILE A 75 -1.03 -0.56 -0.60
N CYS A 76 0.08 -0.83 0.08
CA CYS A 76 1.16 -1.63 -0.44
C CYS A 76 0.74 -3.10 -0.59
N ALA A 77 0.62 -3.55 -1.84
CA ALA A 77 0.26 -4.93 -2.17
C ALA A 77 1.20 -5.97 -1.51
N TYR A 78 2.50 -5.65 -1.38
CA TYR A 78 3.47 -6.54 -0.74
C TYR A 78 3.20 -6.74 0.76
N HIS A 79 3.02 -5.65 1.52
CA HIS A 79 2.75 -5.74 2.96
C HIS A 79 1.39 -6.39 3.21
N LEU A 80 0.40 -6.11 2.36
CA LEU A 80 -0.89 -6.75 2.45
C LEU A 80 -0.81 -8.25 2.17
N ALA A 81 -0.03 -8.70 1.18
CA ALA A 81 0.24 -10.12 0.96
C ALA A 81 0.87 -10.77 2.20
N GLN A 82 1.89 -10.14 2.79
CA GLN A 82 2.53 -10.65 4.00
C GLN A 82 1.56 -10.79 5.18
N ASN A 83 0.67 -9.81 5.36
CA ASN A 83 -0.35 -9.86 6.40
C ASN A 83 -1.33 -11.01 6.13
N LEU A 84 -1.82 -11.15 4.89
CA LEU A 84 -2.70 -12.26 4.51
C LEU A 84 -2.05 -13.63 4.72
N THR A 85 -0.78 -13.79 4.33
CA THR A 85 -0.03 -15.04 4.56
C THR A 85 0.07 -15.39 6.04
N ARG A 86 0.24 -14.39 6.92
CA ARG A 86 0.30 -14.59 8.38
C ARG A 86 -1.06 -14.92 8.99
N PHE A 87 -2.15 -14.31 8.50
CA PHE A 87 -3.49 -14.52 9.05
C PHE A 87 -4.17 -15.80 8.52
N TYR A 88 -3.88 -16.16 7.27
CA TYR A 88 -4.49 -17.28 6.56
C TYR A 88 -3.44 -18.36 6.25
N GLU A 89 -2.62 -18.71 7.25
CA GLU A 89 -1.67 -19.81 7.14
C GLU A 89 -2.35 -21.05 6.54
N GLN A 90 -1.73 -21.67 5.53
CA GLN A 90 -2.22 -22.86 4.82
C GLN A 90 -3.39 -22.63 3.83
N ARG A 91 -3.60 -21.39 3.36
CA ARG A 91 -4.60 -21.06 2.33
C ARG A 91 -3.94 -20.48 1.07
N ASP A 92 -3.23 -21.35 0.36
CA ASP A 92 -2.53 -21.02 -0.89
C ASP A 92 -3.48 -20.52 -1.98
N ASP A 93 -4.74 -20.95 -1.95
CA ASP A 93 -5.83 -20.48 -2.80
C ASP A 93 -6.14 -18.99 -2.60
N VAL A 94 -6.23 -18.52 -1.36
CA VAL A 94 -6.47 -17.12 -1.02
C VAL A 94 -5.29 -16.25 -1.46
N ILE A 95 -4.07 -16.70 -1.17
CA ILE A 95 -2.84 -15.98 -1.52
C ILE A 95 -2.67 -15.90 -3.04
N SER A 96 -3.01 -16.97 -3.78
CA SER A 96 -2.96 -16.99 -5.23
C SER A 96 -3.95 -16.02 -5.87
N LEU A 97 -5.22 -16.04 -5.43
CA LEU A 97 -6.23 -15.10 -5.92
C LEU A 97 -5.84 -13.65 -5.62
N TYR A 98 -5.28 -13.40 -4.43
CA TYR A 98 -4.75 -12.10 -4.08
C TYR A 98 -3.67 -11.63 -5.06
N TYR A 99 -2.67 -12.47 -5.34
CA TYR A 99 -1.61 -12.10 -6.29
C TYR A 99 -2.16 -11.85 -7.69
N CYS A 100 -3.09 -12.68 -8.17
CA CYS A 100 -3.76 -12.47 -9.45
C CYS A 100 -4.48 -11.12 -9.50
N ALA A 101 -5.21 -10.74 -8.44
CA ALA A 101 -5.88 -9.45 -8.36
C ALA A 101 -4.87 -8.29 -8.33
N THR A 102 -3.74 -8.44 -7.66
CA THR A 102 -2.74 -7.36 -7.61
C THR A 102 -1.99 -7.18 -8.93
N TYR A 103 -1.67 -8.25 -9.66
CA TYR A 103 -0.84 -8.18 -10.85
C TYR A 103 -1.60 -8.09 -12.18
N THR A 104 -2.93 -8.08 -12.15
CA THR A 104 -3.70 -7.91 -13.39
C THR A 104 -3.69 -6.45 -13.86
N TYR A 105 -3.55 -6.26 -15.17
CA TYR A 105 -3.62 -4.96 -15.83
C TYR A 105 -5.02 -4.69 -16.44
N CYS A 106 -5.97 -5.60 -16.21
CA CYS A 106 -7.32 -5.59 -16.77
C CYS A 106 -8.35 -5.44 -15.64
N ILE A 107 -9.22 -4.44 -15.74
CA ILE A 107 -10.23 -4.14 -14.70
C ILE A 107 -11.27 -5.26 -14.66
N GLU A 108 -11.67 -5.79 -15.81
CA GLU A 108 -12.63 -6.88 -15.88
C GLU A 108 -12.09 -8.16 -15.22
N ASP A 109 -10.81 -8.47 -15.42
CA ASP A 109 -10.16 -9.60 -14.74
C ASP A 109 -10.03 -9.34 -13.24
N PHE A 110 -9.69 -8.10 -12.85
CA PHE A 110 -9.65 -7.70 -11.44
C PHE A 110 -10.99 -7.93 -10.76
N ASP A 111 -12.07 -7.40 -11.34
CA ASP A 111 -13.43 -7.51 -10.80
C ASP A 111 -13.84 -8.99 -10.68
N HIS A 112 -13.54 -9.80 -11.69
CA HIS A 112 -13.81 -11.23 -11.67
C HIS A 112 -13.10 -11.95 -10.51
N ILE A 113 -11.81 -11.67 -10.31
CA ILE A 113 -11.03 -12.26 -9.21
C ILE A 113 -11.54 -11.78 -7.86
N MET A 114 -11.92 -10.50 -7.75
CA MET A 114 -12.48 -9.93 -6.52
C MET A 114 -13.84 -10.54 -6.17
N ASP A 115 -14.68 -10.82 -7.16
CA ASP A 115 -15.93 -11.54 -6.97
C ASP A 115 -15.70 -12.99 -6.52
N GLU A 116 -14.74 -13.70 -7.11
CA GLU A 116 -14.37 -15.05 -6.66
C GLU A 116 -13.88 -15.05 -5.20
N LEU A 117 -13.04 -14.07 -4.83
CA LEU A 117 -12.52 -13.91 -3.48
C LEU A 117 -13.66 -13.59 -2.49
N LYS A 118 -14.65 -12.79 -2.91
CA LYS A 118 -15.85 -12.47 -2.11
C LYS A 118 -16.74 -13.68 -1.88
N GLU A 119 -16.97 -14.47 -2.91
CA GLU A 119 -17.82 -15.66 -2.84
C GLU A 119 -17.20 -16.74 -1.96
N LYS A 120 -15.91 -17.02 -2.15
CA LYS A 120 -15.21 -18.10 -1.44
C LYS A 120 -14.73 -17.69 -0.04
N TYR A 121 -14.32 -16.43 0.13
CA TYR A 121 -13.64 -15.95 1.34
C TYR A 121 -14.12 -14.56 1.75
N ARG A 122 -15.43 -14.44 2.01
CA ARG A 122 -16.07 -13.16 2.34
C ARG A 122 -15.41 -12.38 3.49
N ASN A 123 -14.87 -13.07 4.49
CA ASN A 123 -14.12 -12.45 5.58
C ASN A 123 -12.81 -11.81 5.08
N VAL A 124 -12.06 -12.50 4.22
CA VAL A 124 -10.85 -11.99 3.57
C VAL A 124 -11.19 -10.79 2.68
N TYR A 125 -12.26 -10.90 1.89
CA TYR A 125 -12.73 -9.81 1.04
C TYR A 125 -13.11 -8.55 1.85
N ASN A 126 -13.83 -8.72 2.94
CA ASN A 126 -14.18 -7.61 3.84
C ASN A 126 -12.93 -7.00 4.50
N GLU A 127 -11.94 -7.81 4.83
CA GLU A 127 -10.66 -7.34 5.37
C GLU A 127 -9.79 -6.64 4.30
N PHE A 128 -9.95 -7.02 3.03
CA PHE A 128 -9.32 -6.36 1.90
C PHE A 128 -9.89 -4.96 1.68
N LEU A 129 -11.22 -4.79 1.79
CA LEU A 129 -11.91 -3.51 1.59
C LEU A 129 -12.11 -2.66 2.87
N GLY A 130 -11.90 -3.23 4.05
CA GLY A 130 -12.31 -2.66 5.34
C GLY A 130 -11.58 -1.41 5.81
N ILE A 131 -10.62 -0.89 5.05
CA ILE A 131 -9.86 0.32 5.41
C ILE A 131 -9.79 1.24 4.19
N GLY A 132 -10.92 1.88 3.87
CA GLY A 132 -11.00 3.15 3.16
C GLY A 132 -10.05 3.35 1.98
N THR A 133 -9.91 2.36 1.11
CA THR A 133 -9.09 2.52 -0.10
C THR A 133 -9.84 3.40 -1.10
N LYS A 134 -9.14 4.38 -1.67
CA LYS A 134 -9.55 4.95 -2.95
C LYS A 134 -9.03 4.14 -4.14
N GLU A 135 -7.97 3.36 -3.97
CA GLU A 135 -7.46 2.40 -4.96
C GLU A 135 -6.40 1.48 -4.30
N VAL A 136 -6.32 0.21 -4.72
CA VAL A 136 -5.21 -0.69 -4.39
C VAL A 136 -4.21 -0.61 -5.53
N PHE A 137 -2.93 -0.39 -5.22
CA PHE A 137 -1.92 -0.22 -6.25
C PHE A 137 -0.76 -1.18 -6.02
N THR A 138 -0.35 -1.84 -7.09
CA THR A 138 0.94 -2.51 -7.16
C THR A 138 2.03 -1.52 -7.52
N LEU A 139 3.09 -1.53 -6.73
CA LEU A 139 4.39 -1.10 -7.22
C LEU A 139 4.90 -2.30 -8.04
N THR A 140 4.61 -2.32 -9.34
CA THR A 140 5.43 -3.11 -10.28
C THR A 140 6.72 -2.38 -10.56
#